data_AF-A0A2E0JDH8-F1
#
_entry.id   AF-A0A2E0JDH8-F1
#
_cell.length_a   1.000
_cell.length_b   1.000
_cell.length_c   1.000
_cell.angle_alpha   90.00
_cell.angle_beta   90.00
_cell.angle_gamma   90.00
#
_symmetry.space_group_name_H-M   'P 1'
#
loop_
_entity.id
_entity.type
_entity.pdbx_description
1 polymer ?
#
loop_
_entity_poly.entity_id
_entity_poly.type
_entity_poly.pdbx_seq_one_letter_code
_entity_poly.pdbx_strand_id
1 'polypeptide(L)'
;MLKPPSTVTGLMVHPVSGDTVLQNEIVAEQASSLGHAGRIAEKALMHLAEADPADGEDVDRRLHAAAEAVHFYFIQRELCGLRRHDDVIAELSIPGRVLVRLGARIGTR
;
A
#
# COMPACT_ATOMS: atom_id res chain seq x y z
N MET A 1 38.73 25.84 -50.26
CA MET A 1 38.01 26.18 -49.01
C MET A 1 37.29 24.93 -48.53
N LEU A 2 37.75 24.33 -47.43
CA LEU A 2 37.26 23.05 -46.90
C LEU A 2 36.05 23.31 -46.00
N LYS A 3 34.87 22.77 -46.35
CA LYS A 3 33.69 22.77 -45.47
C LYS A 3 33.83 21.62 -44.47
N PRO A 4 33.75 21.84 -43.14
CA PRO A 4 33.72 20.73 -42.20
C PRO A 4 32.38 19.99 -42.33
N PRO A 5 32.38 18.65 -42.23
CA PRO A 5 31.15 17.87 -42.28
C PRO A 5 30.34 18.10 -41.00
N SER A 6 29.04 18.31 -41.17
CA SER A 6 28.04 18.30 -40.12
C SER A 6 27.92 16.88 -39.55
N THR A 7 28.45 16.64 -38.35
CA THR A 7 28.34 15.33 -37.68
C THR A 7 27.65 15.51 -36.33
N VAL A 8 26.39 15.03 -36.30
CA VAL A 8 25.61 14.51 -35.17
C VAL A 8 25.47 15.44 -33.96
N THR A 9 24.46 16.30 -34.03
CA THR A 9 23.62 16.61 -32.87
C THR A 9 22.91 15.32 -32.42
N GLY A 10 23.06 14.94 -31.16
CA GLY A 10 22.12 14.05 -30.49
C GLY A 10 22.71 12.75 -29.96
N LEU A 11 23.46 12.86 -28.87
CA LEU A 11 23.47 11.87 -27.79
C LEU A 11 24.00 12.58 -26.55
N MET A 12 23.25 13.61 -26.11
CA MET A 12 23.28 13.92 -24.68
C MET A 12 22.66 12.71 -24.00
N VAL A 13 23.51 11.79 -23.55
CA VAL A 13 23.16 10.94 -22.41
C VAL A 13 22.90 11.96 -21.30
N HIS A 14 21.63 12.31 -21.08
CA HIS A 14 21.27 13.03 -19.87
C HIS A 14 21.66 12.07 -18.74
N PRO A 15 22.69 12.38 -17.93
CA PRO A 15 22.90 11.60 -16.73
C PRO A 15 21.59 11.69 -15.94
N VAL A 16 21.04 10.54 -15.55
CA VAL A 16 19.88 10.50 -14.65
C VAL A 16 20.22 11.45 -13.51
N SER A 17 19.49 12.55 -13.42
CA SER A 17 19.83 13.62 -12.48
C SER A 17 19.69 13.06 -11.07
N GLY A 18 20.49 13.56 -10.12
CA GLY A 18 20.43 13.06 -8.73
C GLY A 18 19.02 13.10 -8.13
N ASP A 19 18.22 14.11 -8.52
CA ASP A 19 16.79 14.18 -8.18
C ASP A 19 16.00 12.99 -8.73
N THR A 20 16.20 12.60 -10.00
CA THR A 20 15.53 11.43 -10.59
C THR A 20 15.90 10.12 -9.90
N VAL A 21 17.16 9.96 -9.46
CA VAL A 21 17.56 8.78 -8.68
C VAL A 21 16.83 8.75 -7.34
N LEU A 22 16.80 9.88 -6.62
CA LEU A 22 16.10 9.99 -5.34
C LEU A 22 14.59 9.71 -5.49
N GLN A 23 13.93 10.26 -6.51
CA GLN A 23 12.51 9.97 -6.77
C GLN A 23 12.27 8.47 -7.00
N ASN A 24 13.15 7.80 -7.74
CA ASN A 24 13.04 6.36 -7.98
C ASN A 24 13.19 5.54 -6.69
N GLU A 25 14.12 5.92 -5.80
CA GLU A 25 14.30 5.28 -4.50
C GLU A 25 13.09 5.47 -3.60
N ILE A 26 12.51 6.68 -3.57
CA ILE A 26 11.29 6.97 -2.81
C ILE A 26 10.13 6.10 -3.31
N VAL A 27 9.93 6.03 -4.63
CA VAL A 27 8.85 5.19 -5.20
C VAL A 27 9.09 3.71 -4.90
N ALA A 28 10.33 3.24 -4.97
CA ALA A 28 10.68 1.87 -4.64
C ALA A 28 10.40 1.54 -3.16
N GLU A 29 10.77 2.44 -2.24
CA GLU A 29 10.52 2.29 -0.81
C GLU A 29 9.01 2.35 -0.51
N GLN A 30 8.27 3.26 -1.14
CA GLN A 30 6.80 3.32 -1.02
C GLN A 30 6.16 2.01 -1.46
N ALA A 31 6.56 1.45 -2.61
CA ALA A 31 6.05 0.18 -3.10
C ALA A 31 6.38 -0.98 -2.15
N SER A 32 7.61 -1.02 -1.62
CA SER A 32 8.05 -2.02 -0.63
C SER A 32 7.23 -1.95 0.66
N SER A 33 7.09 -0.75 1.23
CA SER A 33 6.34 -0.47 2.44
C SER A 33 4.85 -0.79 2.29
N LEU A 34 4.24 -0.41 1.15
CA LEU A 34 2.84 -0.73 0.84
C LEU A 34 2.62 -2.25 0.73
N GLY A 35 3.49 -2.95 0.00
CA GLY A 35 3.41 -4.40 -0.14
C GLY A 35 3.61 -5.14 1.19
N HIS A 36 4.49 -4.63 2.05
CA HIS A 36 4.70 -5.18 3.39
C HIS A 36 3.46 -5.03 4.26
N ALA A 37 2.86 -3.84 4.32
CA ALA A 37 1.64 -3.60 5.08
C ALA A 37 0.46 -4.46 4.58
N GLY A 38 0.32 -4.64 3.26
CA GLY A 38 -0.68 -5.53 2.66
C GLY A 38 -0.55 -6.98 3.15
N ARG A 39 0.66 -7.54 3.12
CA ARG A 39 0.92 -8.91 3.61
C ARG A 39 0.61 -9.08 5.10
N ILE A 40 0.87 -8.05 5.92
CA ILE A 40 0.51 -8.08 7.34
C ILE A 40 -1.01 -8.10 7.51
N ALA A 41 -1.73 -7.26 6.77
CA ALA A 41 -3.19 -7.22 6.79
C ALA A 41 -3.81 -8.56 6.34
N GLU A 42 -3.36 -9.12 5.24
CA GLU A 42 -3.77 -10.45 4.75
C GLU A 42 -3.60 -11.52 5.83
N LYS A 43 -2.41 -11.60 6.44
CA LYS A 43 -2.11 -12.57 7.49
C LYS A 43 -3.00 -12.39 8.72
N ALA A 44 -3.21 -11.15 9.16
CA ALA A 44 -4.06 -10.87 10.31
C ALA A 44 -5.53 -11.23 10.06
N LEU A 45 -6.03 -10.99 8.84
CA LEU A 45 -7.37 -11.38 8.41
C LEU A 45 -7.52 -12.91 8.37
N MET A 46 -6.52 -13.63 7.85
CA MET A 46 -6.49 -15.10 7.89
C MET A 46 -6.53 -15.63 9.33
N HIS A 47 -5.69 -15.10 10.22
CA HIS A 47 -5.71 -15.51 11.63
C HIS A 47 -7.07 -15.24 12.28
N LEU A 48 -7.72 -14.11 11.97
CA LEU A 48 -9.06 -13.82 12.46
C LEU A 48 -10.12 -14.81 11.92
N ALA A 49 -9.97 -15.29 10.70
CA ALA A 49 -10.85 -16.30 10.12
C ALA A 49 -10.69 -17.68 10.77
N GLU A 50 -9.49 -17.99 11.29
CA GLU A 50 -9.15 -19.23 11.99
C GLU A 50 -9.49 -19.21 13.50
N ALA A 51 -10.04 -18.11 14.01
CA ALA A 51 -10.39 -17.99 15.43
C ALA A 51 -11.48 -18.99 15.83
N ASP A 52 -11.35 -19.63 16.99
CA ASP A 52 -12.40 -20.48 17.54
C ASP A 52 -13.56 -19.59 18.02
N PRO A 53 -14.78 -19.70 17.44
CA PRO A 53 -15.91 -18.88 17.85
C PRO A 53 -16.37 -19.13 19.28
N ALA A 54 -16.00 -20.25 19.91
CA ALA A 54 -16.29 -20.53 21.33
C ALA A 54 -15.39 -19.74 22.28
N ASP A 55 -14.21 -19.29 21.81
CA ASP A 55 -13.28 -18.48 22.58
C ASP A 55 -13.44 -16.99 22.23
N GLY A 56 -14.35 -16.34 22.95
CA GLY A 56 -14.65 -14.92 22.74
C GLY A 56 -13.45 -14.00 22.98
N GLU A 57 -12.51 -14.37 23.85
CA GLU A 57 -11.31 -13.58 24.14
C GLU A 57 -10.30 -13.68 23.00
N ASP A 58 -10.06 -14.88 22.47
CA ASP A 58 -9.22 -15.07 21.28
C ASP A 58 -9.80 -14.35 20.06
N VAL A 59 -11.12 -14.42 19.86
CA VAL A 59 -11.81 -13.71 18.77
C VAL A 59 -11.62 -12.20 18.89
N ASP A 60 -11.82 -11.59 20.07
CA ASP A 60 -11.66 -10.14 20.21
C ASP A 60 -10.19 -9.71 20.04
N ARG A 61 -9.24 -10.47 20.58
CA ARG A 61 -7.81 -10.21 20.39
C ARG A 61 -7.41 -10.24 18.92
N ARG A 62 -7.83 -11.26 18.18
CA ARG A 62 -7.54 -11.38 16.74
C ARG A 62 -8.30 -10.32 15.92
N LEU A 63 -9.50 -9.95 16.34
CA LEU A 63 -10.27 -8.88 15.72
C LEU A 63 -9.55 -7.54 15.87
N HIS A 64 -9.00 -7.26 17.05
CA HIS A 64 -8.20 -6.07 17.30
C HIS A 64 -6.95 -6.05 16.41
N ALA A 65 -6.20 -7.15 16.37
CA ALA A 65 -5.00 -7.25 15.53
C ALA A 65 -5.30 -7.08 14.03
N ALA A 66 -6.41 -7.66 13.54
CA ALA A 66 -6.85 -7.48 12.16
C ALA A 66 -7.25 -6.03 11.87
N ALA A 67 -7.97 -5.37 12.79
CA ALA A 67 -8.32 -3.96 12.64
C ALA A 67 -7.08 -3.08 12.60
N GLU A 68 -6.13 -3.28 13.51
CA GLU A 68 -4.87 -2.54 13.52
C GLU A 68 -4.08 -2.71 12.21
N ALA A 69 -3.91 -3.95 11.75
CA ALA A 69 -3.18 -4.24 10.51
C ALA A 69 -3.86 -3.63 9.27
N VAL A 70 -5.19 -3.72 9.17
CA VAL A 70 -5.94 -3.09 8.08
C VAL A 70 -5.85 -1.57 8.14
N HIS A 71 -5.84 -0.97 9.33
CA HIS A 71 -5.67 0.48 9.49
C HIS A 71 -4.33 0.94 8.93
N PHE A 72 -3.24 0.29 9.34
CA PHE A 72 -1.90 0.61 8.84
C PHE A 72 -1.81 0.46 7.32
N TYR A 73 -2.42 -0.58 6.77
CA TYR A 73 -2.44 -0.77 5.33
C TYR A 73 -3.21 0.32 4.58
N PHE A 74 -4.37 0.76 5.10
CA PHE A 74 -5.11 1.88 4.52
C PHE A 74 -4.31 3.18 4.57
N ILE A 75 -3.62 3.48 5.67
CA ILE A 75 -2.72 4.64 5.76
C ILE A 75 -1.64 4.55 4.68
N GLN A 76 -0.99 3.40 4.51
CA GLN A 76 0.05 3.25 3.48
C GLN A 76 -0.51 3.42 2.06
N ARG A 77 -1.72 2.91 1.81
CA ARG A 77 -2.43 3.14 0.54
C ARG A 77 -2.65 4.63 0.28
N GLU A 78 -3.13 5.36 1.28
CA GLU A 78 -3.38 6.80 1.17
C GLU A 78 -2.08 7.60 0.94
N LEU A 79 -0.98 7.23 1.60
CA LEU A 79 0.35 7.81 1.38
C LEU A 79 0.87 7.56 -0.05
N CYS A 80 0.47 6.44 -0.67
CA CYS A 80 0.76 6.13 -2.06
C CYS A 80 -0.29 6.71 -3.05
N GLY A 81 -1.25 7.50 -2.59
CA GLY A 81 -2.31 8.11 -3.40
C GLY A 81 -3.54 7.23 -3.69
N LEU A 82 -3.58 6.01 -3.15
CA LEU A 82 -4.63 5.01 -3.34
C LEU A 82 -5.76 5.19 -2.30
N ARG A 83 -6.56 6.24 -2.47
CA ARG A 83 -7.56 6.66 -1.45
C ARG A 83 -8.92 5.95 -1.52
N ARG A 84 -9.20 5.21 -2.60
CA ARG A 84 -10.44 4.42 -2.72
C ARG A 84 -10.19 3.04 -2.12
N HIS A 85 -10.96 2.70 -1.08
CA HIS A 85 -10.78 1.46 -0.33
C HIS A 85 -11.76 0.36 -0.72
N ASP A 86 -12.81 0.65 -1.49
CA ASP A 86 -13.88 -0.32 -1.83
C ASP A 86 -13.33 -1.57 -2.52
N ASP A 87 -12.43 -1.39 -3.50
CA ASP A 87 -11.83 -2.49 -4.27
C ASP A 87 -11.00 -3.40 -3.37
N VAL A 88 -10.18 -2.83 -2.48
CA VAL A 88 -9.32 -3.62 -1.58
C VAL A 88 -10.10 -4.26 -0.43
N ILE A 89 -11.18 -3.62 0.03
CA ILE A 89 -12.10 -4.23 1.00
C ILE A 89 -12.71 -5.51 0.41
N ALA A 90 -13.11 -5.48 -0.86
CA ALA A 90 -13.62 -6.65 -1.56
C ALA A 90 -12.53 -7.69 -1.83
N GLU A 91 -11.38 -7.27 -2.35
CA GLU A 91 -10.24 -8.15 -2.69
C GLU A 91 -9.75 -8.96 -1.47
N LEU A 92 -9.58 -8.30 -0.33
CA LEU A 92 -9.13 -8.94 0.92
C LEU A 92 -10.27 -9.55 1.75
N SER A 93 -11.52 -9.46 1.28
CA SER A 93 -12.70 -9.93 2.01
C SER A 93 -12.76 -9.40 3.46
N ILE A 94 -12.48 -8.11 3.65
CA ILE A 94 -12.36 -7.51 4.99
C ILE A 94 -13.70 -7.58 5.72
N PRO A 95 -13.79 -8.29 6.86
CA PRO A 95 -15.06 -8.44 7.57
C PRO A 95 -15.61 -7.11 8.08
N GLY A 96 -16.93 -6.93 8.02
CA GLY A 96 -17.59 -5.71 8.52
C GLY A 96 -17.25 -5.38 9.98
N ARG A 97 -17.07 -6.39 10.85
CA ARG A 97 -16.63 -6.20 12.24
C ARG A 97 -15.24 -5.57 12.37
N VAL A 98 -14.35 -5.80 11.41
CA VAL A 98 -13.03 -5.15 11.34
C VAL A 98 -13.23 -3.68 10.99
N LEU A 99 -14.05 -3.39 9.96
CA LEU A 99 -14.35 -2.02 9.51
C LEU A 99 -15.04 -1.18 10.61
N VAL A 100 -15.96 -1.77 11.38
CA VAL A 100 -16.60 -1.12 12.52
C VAL A 100 -15.57 -0.73 13.60
N ARG A 101 -14.60 -1.61 13.88
CA ARG A 101 -13.54 -1.38 14.89
C ARG A 101 -12.60 -0.25 14.50
N LEU A 102 -12.38 -0.01 13.21
CA LEU A 102 -11.56 1.08 12.68
C LEU A 102 -12.17 2.47 12.94
N GLY A 103 -13.44 2.56 13.37
CA GLY A 103 -14.14 3.84 13.44
C GLY A 103 -14.46 4.43 12.07
N ALA A 104 -14.28 3.65 10.99
CA ALA A 104 -14.61 4.04 9.64
C ALA A 104 -16.14 4.11 9.48
N ARG A 105 -16.72 5.26 9.83
CA ARG A 105 -17.93 5.72 9.13
C ARG A 105 -17.53 5.79 7.66
N ILE A 106 -18.01 4.83 6.86
CA ILE A 106 -17.97 4.94 5.41
C ILE A 106 -18.49 6.35 5.10
N GLY A 107 -17.62 7.19 4.54
CA GLY A 107 -17.96 8.57 4.20
C GLY A 107 -19.11 8.52 3.21
N THR A 108 -20.32 8.74 3.72
CA THR A 108 -21.47 9.01 2.88
C THR A 108 -21.21 10.39 2.27
N ARG A 109 -20.82 10.41 1.01
CA ARG A 109 -21.03 11.52 0.10
C ARG A 109 -21.92 11.05 -1.03
#